data_AF-A0A1I1S3M4-F1
#
_entry.id   AF-A0A1I1S3M4-F1
#
_cell.length_a   1.000
_cell.length_b   1.000
_cell.length_c   1.000
_cell.angle_alpha   90.00
_cell.angle_beta   90.00
_cell.angle_gamma   90.00
#
_symmetry.space_group_name_H-M   'P 1'
#
loop_
_entity.id
_entity.type
_entity.pdbx_description
1 polymer ?
#
loop_
_entity_poly.entity_id
_entity_poly.type
_entity_poly.pdbx_seq_one_letter_code
_entity_poly.pdbx_strand_id
1 'polypeptide(L)' 'MVTKKNNFEEELAKLQQIVANLENGNVALEDALDEFQTGVKLSRDLNQKLTAAEQTVAKLIEGDGSEHEIDPNSSAAPEE' A
#
# COMPACT_ATOMS: atom_id res chain seq x y z
N MET A 1 -17.09 -18.93 -2.62
CA MET A 1 -15.71 -18.55 -2.99
C MET A 1 -15.57 -17.05 -2.77
N VAL A 2 -14.94 -16.62 -1.66
CA VAL A 2 -14.65 -15.20 -1.40
C VAL A 2 -13.25 -15.13 -0.81
N THR A 3 -12.23 -15.09 -1.67
CA THR A 3 -10.81 -15.03 -1.30
C THR A 3 -10.18 -13.80 -1.94
N LYS A 4 -10.68 -12.61 -1.61
CA LYS A 4 -10.05 -11.35 -2.06
C LYS A 4 -9.98 -10.25 -1.01
N LYS A 5 -10.73 -10.36 0.09
CA LYS A 5 -10.74 -9.35 1.16
C LYS A 5 -9.51 -9.42 2.06
N ASN A 6 -8.82 -10.56 2.10
CA ASN A 6 -7.77 -10.77 3.11
C ASN A 6 -6.36 -10.45 2.62
N ASN A 7 -6.07 -10.45 1.31
CA ASN A 7 -4.67 -10.39 0.87
C ASN A 7 -3.99 -9.04 1.18
N PHE A 8 -4.68 -7.91 0.95
CA PHE A 8 -4.11 -6.58 1.23
C PHE A 8 -4.02 -6.31 2.74
N GLU A 9 -5.10 -6.55 3.49
CA GLU A 9 -5.08 -6.32 4.94
C GLU A 9 -4.12 -7.25 5.69
N GLU A 10 -3.97 -8.52 5.25
CA GLU A 10 -2.98 -9.44 5.82
C GLU A 10 -1.55 -8.98 5.54
N GLU A 11 -1.26 -8.53 4.31
CA GLU A 11 0.05 -7.98 3.97
C GLU A 11 0.31 -6.68 4.74
N LEU A 12 -0.68 -5.79 4.86
CA LEU A 12 -0.54 -4.57 5.65
C LEU A 12 -0.26 -4.87 7.13
N ALA A 13 -0.99 -5.82 7.71
CA ALA A 13 -0.75 -6.26 9.09
C ALA A 13 0.66 -6.86 9.26
N LYS A 14 1.13 -7.63 8.27
CA LYS A 14 2.48 -8.17 8.26
C LYS A 14 3.54 -7.07 8.19
N LEU A 15 3.33 -6.04 7.37
CA LEU A 15 4.23 -4.87 7.31
C LEU A 15 4.28 -4.15 8.66
N GLN A 16 3.13 -3.93 9.29
CA GLN A 16 3.05 -3.30 10.62
C GLN A 16 3.82 -4.12 11.67
N GLN A 17 3.71 -5.45 11.65
CA GLN A 17 4.45 -6.32 12.55
C GLN A 17 5.96 -6.21 12.35
N ILE A 18 6.41 -6.19 11.09
CA ILE A 18 7.83 -6.01 10.75
C ILE A 18 8.34 -4.67 11.28
N VAL A 19 7.61 -3.58 11.07
CA VAL A 19 7.99 -2.26 11.59
C VAL A 19 8.08 -2.27 13.12
N ALA A 20 7.08 -2.83 13.80
CA ALA A 20 7.07 -2.92 15.26
C ALA A 20 8.26 -3.74 15.80
N ASN A 21 8.64 -4.83 15.12
CA ASN A 21 9.80 -5.64 15.48
C ASN A 21 11.12 -4.85 15.33
N LEU A 22 11.28 -4.16 14.20
CA LEU A 22 12.45 -3.32 13.92
C LEU A 22 12.56 -2.15 14.93
N GLU A 23 11.44 -1.52 15.28
CA GLU A 23 11.39 -0.43 16.27
C GLU A 23 11.71 -0.90 17.70
N ASN A 24 11.38 -2.16 18.03
CA ASN A 24 11.69 -2.73 19.33
C ASN A 24 13.21 -2.87 19.56
N GLY A 25 14.00 -2.97 18.49
CA GLY A 25 15.46 -2.98 18.54
C GLY A 25 16.08 -4.22 19.18
N ASN A 26 15.27 -5.22 19.50
CA ASN A 26 15.68 -6.46 20.20
C ASN A 26 15.90 -7.63 19.23
N VAL A 27 16.11 -7.32 17.94
CA VAL A 27 16.33 -8.29 16.86
C VAL A 27 17.81 -8.25 16.44
N ALA A 28 18.38 -9.40 16.08
CA ALA A 28 19.77 -9.46 15.64
C ALA A 28 19.97 -8.65 14.35
N LEU A 29 21.17 -8.11 14.11
CA LEU A 29 21.43 -7.26 12.95
C LEU A 29 21.11 -7.96 11.61
N GLU A 30 21.40 -9.25 11.51
CA GLU A 30 21.12 -10.06 10.32
C GLU A 30 19.61 -10.20 10.09
N ASP A 31 18.86 -10.54 11.15
CA ASP A 31 17.40 -10.62 11.10
C ASP A 31 16.75 -9.26 10.80
N ALA A 32 17.32 -8.17 11.34
CA ALA A 32 16.86 -6.81 11.09
C ALA A 32 16.98 -6.43 9.61
N LEU A 33 18.06 -6.85 8.96
CA LEU A 33 18.28 -6.59 7.53
C LEU A 33 17.28 -7.37 6.67
N ASP A 34 17.01 -8.62 7.04
CA ASP A 34 16.02 -9.46 6.34
C ASP A 34 14.59 -8.96 6.53
N GLU A 35 14.23 -8.57 7.75
CA GLU A 35 12.95 -7.93 8.07
C GLU A 35 12.79 -6.61 7.31
N PHE A 36 13.83 -5.77 7.28
CA PHE A 36 13.81 -4.51 6.54
C PHE A 36 13.63 -4.73 5.03
N GLN A 37 14.38 -5.66 4.43
CA GLN A 37 14.23 -5.99 3.02
C GLN A 37 12.82 -6.49 2.70
N THR A 38 12.27 -7.35 3.57
CA THR A 38 10.91 -7.86 3.44
C THR A 38 9.89 -6.72 3.56
N GLY A 39 10.05 -5.82 4.53
CA GLY A 39 9.18 -4.67 4.75
C GLY A 39 9.18 -3.70 3.55
N VAL A 40 10.35 -3.41 2.97
CA VAL A 40 10.47 -2.56 1.78
C VAL A 40 9.75 -3.18 0.58
N LYS A 41 9.89 -4.49 0.39
CA LYS A 41 9.19 -5.21 -0.68
C LYS A 41 7.68 -5.16 -0.48
N LEU A 42 7.21 -5.48 0.73
CA LEU A 42 5.78 -5.43 1.07
C LEU A 42 5.18 -4.04 0.86
N SER A 43 5.89 -3.00 1.30
CA SER A 43 5.46 -1.60 1.14
C SER A 43 5.26 -1.24 -0.33
N ARG A 44 6.20 -1.64 -1.21
CA ARG A 44 6.07 -1.45 -2.65
C ARG A 44 4.89 -2.19 -3.26
N ASP A 45 4.71 -3.47 -2.88
CA ASP A 45 3.63 -4.30 -3.41
C ASP A 45 2.26 -3.75 -2.98
N LEU A 46 2.12 -3.31 -1.73
CA LEU A 46 0.92 -2.66 -1.21
C LEU A 46 0.62 -1.35 -1.96
N ASN A 47 1.63 -0.52 -2.17
CA ASN A 47 1.46 0.73 -2.92
C ASN A 47 1.00 0.48 -4.36
N GLN A 48 1.59 -0.50 -5.05
CA GLN A 48 1.15 -0.88 -6.39
C GLN A 48 -0.31 -1.35 -6.42
N LYS A 49 -0.76 -2.08 -5.41
CA LYS A 49 -2.16 -2.51 -5.29
C LYS A 49 -3.10 -1.34 -5.08
N LEU A 50 -2.71 -0.35 -4.26
CA LEU A 50 -3.47 0.89 -4.07
C LEU A 50 -3.56 1.69 -5.37
N THR A 51 -2.44 1.94 -6.05
CA THR A 51 -2.43 2.67 -7.33
C THR A 51 -3.30 1.97 -8.39
N ALA A 52 -3.24 0.64 -8.48
CA ALA A 52 -4.09 -0.11 -9.41
C ALA A 52 -5.58 0.00 -9.07
N ALA A 53 -5.92 0.02 -7.77
CA ALA A 53 -7.30 0.23 -7.32
C ALA A 53 -7.77 1.65 -7.65
N GLU A 54 -6.95 2.67 -7.37
CA GLU A 54 -7.23 4.08 -7.71
C GLU A 54 -7.47 4.26 -9.21
N GLN A 55 -6.61 3.70 -10.07
CA GLN A 55 -6.79 3.74 -11.52
C GLN A 55 -8.08 3.05 -11.97
N THR A 56 -8.47 1.95 -11.31
CA THR A 56 -9.72 1.26 -11.62
C THR A 56 -10.92 2.12 -11.24
N VAL A 57 -10.87 2.78 -10.08
CA VAL A 57 -11.92 3.70 -9.61
C VAL A 57 -12.02 4.91 -10.53
N ALA A 58 -10.90 5.53 -10.89
CA ALA A 58 -10.84 6.63 -11.86
C ALA A 58 -11.55 6.24 -13.17
N LYS A 59 -11.22 5.07 -13.74
CA LYS A 59 -11.87 4.54 -14.96
C LYS A 59 -13.37 4.29 -14.84
N LEU A 60 -13.86 3.94 -13.66
CA LEU A 60 -15.28 3.75 -13.42
C LEU A 60 -16.03 5.08 -13.31
N ILE A 61 -15.39 6.10 -12.73
CA ILE A 61 -15.92 7.47 -12.64
C ILE A 61 -15.92 8.14 -14.02
N GLU A 62 -14.94 7.86 -14.88
CA GLU A 62 -14.86 8.35 -16.26
C GLU A 62 -16.09 8.00 -17.14
N GLY A 63 -16.94 7.05 -16.74
CA GLY A 63 -18.23 6.76 -17.39
C GLY A 63 -19.28 7.88 -17.30
N ASP A 64 -19.03 8.94 -16.50
CA ASP A 64 -19.86 10.14 -16.29
C ASP A 64 -19.21 11.43 -16.88
N GLY A 65 -18.08 11.33 -17.59
CA GLY A 65 -17.61 12.40 -18.48
C GLY A 65 -16.95 13.64 -17.85
N SER A 66 -16.36 13.54 -16.66
CA SER A 66 -15.47 14.60 -16.13
C SER A 66 -14.08 14.03 -15.81
N GLU A 67 -13.05 14.56 -16.46
CA GLU A 67 -11.64 14.16 -16.30
C GLU A 67 -11.00 14.98 -15.17
N HIS A 68 -10.51 14.30 -14.14
CA HIS A 68 -9.55 14.86 -13.20
C HIS A 68 -8.37 13.90 -13.08
N GLU A 69 -7.20 14.33 -13.52
CA GLU A 69 -5.95 13.62 -13.22
C GLU A 69 -5.79 13.62 -11.69
N ILE A 70 -6.01 12.45 -11.08
CA ILE A 70 -5.58 12.22 -9.70
C ILE A 70 -4.06 12.12 -9.76
N ASP A 71 -3.37 13.22 -9.48
CA ASP A 71 -1.92 13.22 -9.29
C ASP A 71 -1.61 12.42 -8.00
N PRO A 72 -0.98 11.23 -8.09
CA PRO A 72 -0.71 10.38 -6.95
C PRO A 72 0.32 10.98 -5.96
N ASN A 73 0.92 12.13 -6.29
CA ASN A 73 1.84 12.87 -5.44
C ASN A 73 1.25 14.21 -4.95
N SER A 74 0.02 14.54 -5.33
CA SER A 74 -0.68 15.72 -4.84
C SER A 74 -1.49 15.36 -3.59
N SER A 75 -1.03 15.82 -2.42
CA SER A 75 -1.81 15.78 -1.16
C SER A 75 -2.99 16.78 -1.15
N ALA A 76 -3.25 17.48 -2.26
CA ALA A 76 -4.37 18.41 -2.35
C ALA A 76 -5.62 17.63 -2.78
N ALA A 77 -6.64 17.64 -1.91
CA ALA A 77 -8.00 17.30 -2.30
C ALA A 77 -8.41 18.14 -3.52
N PRO A 78 -9.26 17.63 -4.42
CA PRO A 78 -9.79 18.44 -5.50
C PRO A 78 -10.53 19.62 -4.87
N GLU A 79 -9.96 20.82 -5.04
CA GLU A 79 -10.72 22.05 -4.76
C GLU A 79 -11.79 22.15 -5.85
N GLU A 80 -13.02 22.42 -5.39
CA GLU A 80 -14.25 22.49 -6.20
C GLU A 80 -14.15 23.37 -7.46
#